data_AF-A0A954H5E5-F1
#
_entry.id   AF-A0A954H5E5-F1
#
_cell.length_a   1.000
_cell.length_b   1.000
_cell.length_c   1.000
_cell.angle_alpha   90.00
_cell.angle_beta   90.00
_cell.angle_gamma   90.00
#
_symmetry.space_group_name_H-M   'P 1'
#
loop_
_entity.id
_entity.type
_entity.pdbx_description
1 polymer ?
#
loop_
_entity_poly.entity_id
_entity_poly.type
_entity_poly.pdbx_seq_one_letter_code
_entity_poly.pdbx_strand_id
1 'polypeptide(L)'
;GEKLYEELMSDEETRRTVELEEMFAVMPAFRSVYEDIAYDYADIINANVTDPYISCPANSMSIESLRNYCESNSLLRPWQKNPQTPGLTIRRAA
;
A
#
# COMPACT_ATOMS: atom_id res chain seq x y z
N GLY A 1 20.84 -3.35 1.39
CA GLY A 1 20.05 -4.24 0.54
C GLY A 1 18.62 -3.78 0.60
N GLU A 2 18.31 -2.72 -0.14
CA GLU A 2 16.95 -2.18 -0.24
C GLU A 2 16.17 -3.03 -1.25
N LYS A 3 14.87 -3.22 -0.99
CA LYS A 3 13.98 -3.95 -1.91
C LYS A 3 13.54 -3.04 -3.05
N LEU A 4 13.24 -3.64 -4.21
CA LEU A 4 12.72 -2.92 -5.38
C LEU A 4 11.22 -2.61 -5.26
N TYR A 5 10.50 -3.38 -4.45
CA TYR A 5 9.08 -3.22 -4.17
C TYR A 5 8.79 -3.74 -2.76
N GLU A 6 7.67 -3.29 -2.22
CA GLU A 6 7.09 -3.78 -0.99
C GLU A 6 5.88 -4.68 -1.27
N GLU A 7 5.58 -5.53 -0.32
CA GLU A 7 4.46 -6.48 -0.34
C GLU A 7 3.62 -6.23 0.92
N LEU A 8 2.30 -6.17 0.78
CA LEU A 8 1.40 -6.01 1.93
C LEU A 8 1.19 -7.33 2.68
N MET A 9 1.27 -8.44 1.94
CA MET A 9 1.15 -9.81 2.46
C MET A 9 1.93 -10.75 1.55
N SER A 10 2.31 -11.91 2.10
CA SER A 10 2.95 -13.00 1.35
C SER A 10 1.94 -13.88 0.60
N ASP A 11 2.43 -14.67 -0.35
CA ASP A 11 1.64 -15.73 -1.03
C ASP A 11 1.05 -16.76 -0.04
N GLU A 12 1.68 -16.95 1.11
CA GLU A 12 1.19 -17.83 2.18
C GLU A 12 -0.12 -17.28 2.76
N GLU A 13 -0.12 -15.98 3.01
CA GLU A 13 -1.17 -15.25 3.72
C GLU A 13 -2.41 -15.07 2.85
N THR A 14 -2.28 -14.92 1.53
CA THR A 14 -3.42 -14.76 0.59
C THR A 14 -4.49 -15.85 0.79
N ARG A 15 -4.05 -17.10 1.01
CA ARG A 15 -4.91 -18.28 1.22
C ARG A 15 -5.84 -18.19 2.44
N ARG A 16 -5.55 -17.28 3.37
CA ARG A 16 -6.31 -17.04 4.60
C ARG A 16 -6.73 -15.58 4.73
N THR A 17 -6.74 -14.84 3.63
CA THR A 17 -7.14 -13.44 3.58
C THR A 17 -8.51 -13.28 2.94
N VAL A 18 -9.31 -12.37 3.48
CA VAL A 18 -10.48 -11.81 2.80
C VAL A 18 -10.23 -10.33 2.49
N GLU A 19 -10.76 -9.87 1.37
CA GLU A 19 -10.78 -8.47 0.98
C GLU A 19 -12.10 -7.84 1.42
N LEU A 20 -11.96 -6.72 2.14
CA LEU A 20 -13.04 -5.85 2.57
C LEU A 20 -12.99 -4.54 1.77
N GLU A 21 -13.99 -3.69 1.89
CA GLU A 21 -14.04 -2.41 1.15
C GLU A 21 -12.78 -1.54 1.27
N GLU A 22 -12.16 -1.48 2.46
CA GLU A 22 -11.00 -0.61 2.70
C GLU A 22 -9.79 -1.35 3.29
N MET A 23 -9.83 -2.67 3.42
CA MET A 23 -8.75 -3.43 4.06
C MET A 23 -8.71 -4.90 3.65
N PHE A 24 -7.59 -5.55 3.96
CA PHE A 24 -7.46 -7.00 3.92
C PHE A 24 -7.42 -7.55 5.34
N ALA A 25 -8.20 -8.58 5.62
CA ALA A 25 -8.17 -9.29 6.89
C ALA A 25 -7.47 -10.65 6.72
N VAL A 26 -6.22 -10.73 7.17
CA VAL A 26 -5.43 -11.97 7.18
C VAL A 26 -5.79 -12.77 8.43
N MET A 27 -6.58 -13.83 8.27
CA MET A 27 -7.01 -14.68 9.39
C MET A 27 -5.87 -15.56 9.90
N PRO A 28 -5.87 -16.00 11.17
CA PRO A 28 -4.80 -16.84 11.73
C PRO A 28 -4.52 -18.12 10.92
N ALA A 29 -3.25 -18.55 10.86
CA ALA A 29 -2.84 -19.77 10.15
C ALA A 29 -3.37 -21.07 10.79
N PHE A 30 -3.61 -21.05 12.11
CA PHE A 30 -4.01 -22.23 12.89
C PHE A 30 -5.41 -22.08 13.48
N ARG A 31 -6.43 -21.91 12.64
CA ARG A 31 -7.82 -21.72 13.11
C ARG A 31 -8.35 -22.90 13.94
N SER A 32 -7.90 -24.12 13.64
CA SER A 32 -8.29 -25.34 14.36
C SER A 32 -7.73 -25.46 15.78
N VAL A 33 -6.83 -24.56 16.20
CA VAL A 33 -6.21 -24.58 17.53
C VAL A 33 -6.91 -23.61 18.50
N TYR A 34 -7.69 -22.68 17.97
CA TYR A 34 -8.47 -21.71 18.74
C TYR A 34 -9.93 -22.18 18.88
N GLU A 35 -10.69 -21.52 19.76
CA GLU A 35 -12.13 -21.71 19.88
C GLU A 35 -12.84 -21.50 18.53
N ASP A 36 -14.07 -22.02 18.39
CA ASP A 36 -14.90 -21.82 17.19
C ASP A 36 -15.28 -20.34 17.04
N ILE A 37 -14.43 -19.59 16.35
CA ILE A 37 -14.64 -18.18 16.00
C ILE A 37 -15.23 -18.10 14.59
N ALA A 38 -16.41 -17.50 14.47
CA ALA A 38 -16.99 -17.12 13.19
C ALA A 38 -16.30 -15.84 12.68
N TYR A 39 -15.55 -15.95 11.58
CA TYR A 39 -14.87 -14.81 10.93
C TYR A 39 -15.79 -14.18 9.88
N ASP A 40 -16.95 -13.71 10.34
CA ASP A 40 -17.96 -13.08 9.49
C ASP A 40 -17.72 -11.57 9.44
N TYR A 41 -17.36 -11.06 8.27
CA TYR A 41 -17.20 -9.63 8.03
C TYR A 41 -18.38 -9.14 7.17
N ALA A 42 -18.91 -7.96 7.49
CA ALA A 42 -20.11 -7.43 6.83
C ALA A 42 -19.83 -7.05 5.36
N ASP A 43 -18.66 -6.49 5.08
CA ASP A 43 -18.37 -5.81 3.82
C ASP A 43 -17.32 -6.57 3.00
N ILE A 44 -17.47 -7.89 2.90
CA ILE A 44 -16.58 -8.75 2.09
C ILE A 44 -16.80 -8.47 0.61
N ILE A 45 -15.76 -7.99 -0.06
CA ILE A 45 -15.71 -7.85 -1.53
C ILE A 45 -15.23 -9.15 -2.17
N ASN A 46 -14.19 -9.77 -1.61
CA ASN A 46 -13.59 -10.98 -2.16
C ASN A 46 -13.17 -11.95 -1.04
N ALA A 47 -13.73 -13.15 -1.06
CA ALA A 47 -13.41 -14.19 -0.10
C ALA A 47 -12.22 -15.08 -0.51
N ASN A 48 -11.70 -14.91 -1.73
CA ASN A 48 -10.61 -15.71 -2.28
C ASN A 48 -9.57 -14.79 -2.93
N VAL A 49 -8.65 -14.29 -2.10
CA VAL A 49 -7.50 -13.51 -2.55
C VAL A 49 -6.43 -14.48 -3.05
N THR A 50 -6.05 -14.36 -4.32
CA THR A 50 -5.05 -15.25 -4.96
C THR A 50 -3.68 -14.60 -5.09
N ASP A 51 -3.65 -13.28 -5.22
CA ASP A 51 -2.43 -12.53 -5.54
C ASP A 51 -2.07 -11.59 -4.38
N PRO A 52 -0.82 -11.61 -3.89
CA PRO A 52 -0.38 -10.67 -2.88
C PRO A 52 -0.37 -9.25 -3.46
N TYR A 53 -0.79 -8.28 -2.63
CA TYR A 53 -0.69 -6.89 -3.04
C TYR A 53 0.77 -6.43 -2.99
N ILE A 54 1.31 -6.02 -4.14
CA ILE A 54 2.67 -5.48 -4.26
C ILE A 54 2.66 -4.02 -4.71
N SER A 55 3.63 -3.23 -4.28
CA SER A 55 3.85 -1.90 -4.85
C SER A 55 4.45 -2.03 -6.25
N CYS A 56 3.76 -1.56 -7.29
CA CYS A 56 4.26 -1.63 -8.66
C CYS A 56 3.93 -0.36 -9.45
N PRO A 57 4.58 -0.12 -10.61
CA PRO A 57 4.25 1.03 -11.44
C PRO A 57 2.78 1.05 -11.90
N ALA A 58 2.15 -0.11 -12.06
CA ALA A 58 0.78 -0.21 -12.57
C ALA A 58 -0.28 0.27 -11.56
N ASN A 59 -0.04 0.18 -10.24
CA ASN A 59 -0.92 0.68 -9.19
C ASN A 59 -0.42 1.99 -8.54
N SER A 60 0.56 2.64 -9.18
CA SER A 60 1.13 3.88 -8.65
C SER A 60 0.21 5.09 -8.84
N MET A 61 0.24 6.02 -7.89
CA MET A 61 -0.40 7.32 -8.05
C MET A 61 0.26 8.10 -9.19
N SER A 62 -0.51 8.88 -9.93
CA SER A 62 0.06 9.86 -10.87
C SER A 62 0.87 10.92 -10.12
N ILE A 63 1.79 11.58 -10.82
CA ILE A 63 2.60 12.67 -10.24
C ILE A 63 1.69 13.80 -9.71
N GLU A 64 0.58 14.07 -10.39
CA GLU A 64 -0.40 15.07 -9.96
C GLU A 64 -1.13 14.65 -8.69
N SER A 65 -1.64 13.41 -8.62
CA SER A 65 -2.30 12.90 -7.42
C SER A 65 -1.35 12.84 -6.24
N LEU A 66 -0.10 12.45 -6.46
CA LEU A 66 0.93 12.43 -5.43
C LEU A 66 1.24 13.84 -4.91
N ARG A 67 1.37 14.82 -5.81
CA ARG A 67 1.54 16.24 -5.41
C ARG A 67 0.37 16.70 -4.55
N ASN A 68 -0.86 16.47 -5.01
CA ASN A 68 -2.08 16.88 -4.31
C ASN A 68 -2.17 16.20 -2.93
N TYR A 69 -1.79 14.93 -2.83
CA TYR A 69 -1.71 14.21 -1.56
C TYR A 69 -0.70 14.85 -0.60
N CYS A 70 0.50 15.16 -1.09
CA CYS A 70 1.54 15.81 -0.29
C CYS A 70 1.15 17.21 0.20
N GLU A 71 0.46 17.99 -0.64
CA GLU A 71 -0.03 19.33 -0.28
C GLU A 71 -1.17 19.25 0.73
N SER A 72 -2.17 18.41 0.48
CA SER A 72 -3.35 18.22 1.35
C SER A 72 -2.96 17.74 2.75
N ASN A 73 -1.97 16.84 2.82
CA ASN A 73 -1.44 16.32 4.08
C ASN A 73 -0.28 17.15 4.65
N SER A 74 0.02 18.32 4.06
CA SER A 74 1.03 19.24 4.56
C SER A 74 2.44 18.64 4.69
N LEU A 75 2.77 17.65 3.86
CA LEU A 75 4.06 16.94 3.87
C LEU A 75 5.22 17.81 3.35
N LEU A 76 4.90 18.87 2.59
CA LEU A 76 5.90 19.76 1.97
C LEU A 76 6.23 21.00 2.83
N ARG A 77 5.55 21.20 3.97
CA ARG A 77 5.70 22.40 4.81
C ARG A 77 7.16 22.71 5.20
N PRO A 78 8.00 21.73 5.61
CA PRO A 78 9.38 22.01 5.96
C PRO A 78 10.19 22.62 4.81
N TRP A 79 9.95 22.15 3.58
CA TRP A 79 10.64 22.64 2.38
C TRP A 79 10.14 24.02 1.93
N GLN A 80 8.85 24.30 2.09
CA GLN A 80 8.26 25.61 1.78
C GLN A 80 8.75 26.74 2.70
N LYS A 81 9.04 26.45 3.97
CA LYS A 81 9.53 27.46 4.94
C LYS A 81 11.00 27.85 4.74
N ASN A 82 11.80 26.98 4.13
CA ASN A 82 13.19 27.25 3.83
C ASN A 82 13.52 26.65 2.45
N PRO A 83 13.18 27.34 1.35
CA PRO A 83 13.54 26.90 0.02
C PRO A 83 15.06 27.05 -0.15
N GLN A 84 15.82 26.13 0.45
CA GLN A 84 17.19 25.88 0.03
C GLN A 84 17.07 25.23 -1.34
N THR A 85 17.20 26.02 -2.40
CA THR A 85 17.17 25.54 -3.77
C THR A 85 18.38 24.64 -4.01
N PRO A 86 18.27 23.30 -4.16
CA PRO A 86 19.30 22.57 -4.87
C PRO A 86 19.05 22.90 -6.34
N GLY A 87 20.01 23.52 -7.01
CA GLY A 87 19.92 23.77 -8.45
C GLY A 87 19.83 22.44 -9.21
N LEU A 88 18.61 21.92 -9.43
CA LEU A 88 18.37 20.85 -10.39
C LEU A 88 18.52 21.46 -11.78
N THR A 89 19.76 21.53 -12.24
CA THR A 89 20.07 21.66 -13.66
C THR A 89 19.65 20.35 -14.31
N ILE A 90 18.39 20.27 -14.78
CA ILE A 90 17.98 19.20 -15.69
C ILE A 90 18.74 19.45 -16.99
N ARG A 91 19.90 18.80 -17.15
CA ARG A 91 20.56 18.72 -18.45
C ARG A 91 19.66 17.89 -19.34
N ARG A 92 18.92 18.57 -20.24
CA ARG A 92 18.33 17.90 -21.40
C ARG A 92 19.49 17.31 -22.19
N ALA A 93 19.55 15.98 -22.27
CA ALA A 93 20.40 15.29 -23.22
C ALA A 93 19.86 15.62 -24.62
N ALA A 94 20.74 16.13 -25.48
CA ALA A 94 20.50 16.33 -26.90
C ALA A 94 20.59 15.00 -27.65
#